data_AF-W9BUC4-F1
#
_entry.id   AF-W9BUC4-F1
#
_cell.length_a   1.000
_cell.length_b   1.000
_cell.length_c   1.000
_cell.angle_alpha   90.00
_cell.angle_beta   90.00
_cell.angle_gamma   90.00
#
_symmetry.space_group_name_H-M   'P 1'
#
loop_
_entity.id
_entity.type
_entity.pdbx_description
1 polymer ?
#
loop_
_entity_poly.entity_id
_entity_poly.type
_entity_poly.pdbx_seq_one_letter_code
_entity_poly.pdbx_strand_id
1 'polypeptide(L)'
;MQLDQRASKADAMLPLLLGSIVLTQIVYIAKSALEIEIASTAIWSVETLLFLAIAVLGLVAMLQRTSLAPAMAGIALGGLVNMLQVGMGLTLFAPLSNAGDAMAPVYESVVAMAFFLFFSGKLLFGFAAFVIGTHLSRHGGPVRFVGLSAIISGIVAMLVNTGGIALGMDWLYPAGATGTIATALLALALHVESRPARQTAG
;
A
#
# COMPACT_ATOMS: atom_id res chain seq x y z
N MET A 1 4.35 -21.02 25.52
CA MET A 1 3.13 -20.69 24.76
C MET A 1 3.45 -20.80 23.28
N GLN A 2 3.30 -22.00 22.72
CA GLN A 2 3.48 -22.23 21.29
C GLN A 2 2.19 -21.79 20.60
N LEU A 3 2.17 -20.59 20.02
CA LEU A 3 1.14 -20.22 19.08
C LEU A 3 1.42 -21.01 17.79
N ASP A 4 0.42 -21.79 17.43
CA ASP A 4 0.41 -22.83 16.41
C ASP A 4 0.86 -22.30 15.02
N GLN A 5 1.70 -23.08 14.35
CA GLN A 5 2.40 -22.79 13.08
C GLN A 5 1.49 -22.81 11.83
N ARG A 6 0.26 -22.32 11.94
CA ARG A 6 -0.60 -22.10 10.77
C ARG A 6 -0.55 -20.62 10.42
N ALA A 7 -0.20 -20.31 9.16
CA ALA A 7 -0.38 -18.97 8.61
C ALA A 7 -1.77 -18.48 9.00
N SER A 8 -1.83 -17.39 9.75
CA SER A 8 -3.13 -16.93 10.25
C SER A 8 -3.98 -16.52 9.06
N LYS A 9 -5.31 -16.48 9.23
CA LYS A 9 -6.19 -15.97 8.16
C LYS A 9 -5.76 -14.56 7.71
N ALA A 10 -5.19 -13.76 8.60
CA ALA A 10 -4.66 -12.44 8.25
C ALA A 10 -3.47 -12.53 7.29
N ASP A 11 -2.54 -13.45 7.52
CA ASP A 11 -1.37 -13.65 6.64
C ASP A 11 -1.76 -14.02 5.21
N ALA A 12 -2.79 -14.85 5.06
CA ALA A 12 -3.28 -15.27 3.74
C ALA A 12 -4.07 -14.14 3.04
N MET A 13 -4.72 -13.26 3.79
CA MET A 13 -5.57 -12.20 3.25
C MET A 13 -4.80 -10.94 2.85
N LEU A 14 -3.75 -10.57 3.59
CA LEU A 14 -2.96 -9.35 3.31
C LEU A 14 -2.40 -9.28 1.88
N PRO A 15 -1.78 -10.34 1.32
CA PRO A 15 -1.35 -10.36 -0.08
C PRO A 15 -2.49 -10.08 -1.06
N LEU A 16 -3.66 -10.67 -0.81
CA LEU A 16 -4.84 -10.53 -1.68
C LEU A 16 -5.38 -9.09 -1.62
N LEU A 17 -5.47 -8.50 -0.43
CA LEU A 17 -5.95 -7.14 -0.26
C LEU A 17 -4.99 -6.12 -0.88
N LEU A 18 -3.68 -6.27 -0.67
CA LEU A 18 -2.67 -5.42 -1.30
C LEU A 18 -2.69 -5.58 -2.83
N GLY A 19 -2.86 -6.81 -3.33
CA GLY A 19 -3.06 -7.08 -4.75
C GLY A 19 -4.31 -6.42 -5.33
N SER A 20 -5.42 -6.43 -4.58
CA SER A 20 -6.66 -5.72 -4.96
C SER A 20 -6.45 -4.21 -5.04
N ILE A 21 -5.69 -3.60 -4.12
CA ILE A 21 -5.30 -2.19 -4.21
C ILE A 21 -4.47 -1.92 -5.48
N VAL A 22 -3.52 -2.79 -5.81
CA VAL A 22 -2.75 -2.64 -7.06
C VAL A 22 -3.69 -2.68 -8.28
N LEU A 23 -4.67 -3.58 -8.26
CA LEU A 23 -5.66 -3.68 -9.33
C LEU A 23 -6.52 -2.42 -9.45
N THR A 24 -7.01 -1.84 -8.33
CA THR A 24 -7.79 -0.59 -8.38
C THR A 24 -6.96 0.57 -8.92
N GLN A 25 -5.66 0.63 -8.59
CA GLN A 25 -4.74 1.64 -9.12
C GLN A 25 -4.52 1.48 -10.63
N ILE A 26 -4.38 0.26 -11.13
CA ILE A 26 -4.30 -0.02 -12.58
C ILE A 26 -5.60 0.40 -13.27
N VAL A 27 -6.76 0.07 -12.68
CA VAL A 27 -8.07 0.48 -13.20
C VAL A 27 -8.19 2.00 -13.24
N TYR A 28 -7.73 2.70 -12.20
CA TYR A 28 -7.74 4.17 -12.15
C TYR A 28 -6.87 4.79 -13.25
N ILE A 29 -5.66 4.26 -13.46
CA ILE A 29 -4.75 4.70 -14.52
C ILE A 29 -5.36 4.42 -15.90
N ALA A 30 -5.88 3.21 -16.12
CA ALA A 30 -6.50 2.82 -17.39
C ALA A 30 -7.73 3.69 -17.69
N LYS A 31 -8.58 3.95 -16.68
CA LYS A 31 -9.70 4.88 -16.78
C LYS A 31 -9.22 6.26 -17.24
N SER A 32 -8.17 6.79 -16.62
CA SER A 32 -7.61 8.10 -16.97
C SER A 32 -6.97 8.13 -18.37
N ALA A 33 -6.35 7.03 -18.80
CA ALA A 33 -5.65 6.96 -20.08
C ALA A 33 -6.58 6.65 -21.27
N LEU A 34 -7.69 5.94 -21.02
CA LEU A 34 -8.67 5.53 -22.03
C LEU A 34 -9.95 6.38 -21.99
N GLU A 35 -9.99 7.41 -21.15
CA GLU A 35 -11.14 8.32 -20.96
C GLU A 35 -12.47 7.58 -20.66
N ILE A 36 -12.38 6.47 -19.92
CA ILE A 36 -13.56 5.66 -19.58
C ILE A 36 -14.33 6.34 -18.44
N GLU A 37 -15.64 6.47 -18.59
CA GLU A 37 -16.52 7.02 -17.56
C GLU A 37 -16.80 5.99 -16.45
N ILE A 38 -15.86 5.87 -15.51
CA ILE A 38 -16.09 5.19 -14.23
C ILE A 38 -16.12 6.23 -13.13
N ALA A 39 -17.18 6.25 -12.31
CA ALA A 39 -17.27 7.17 -11.19
C ALA A 39 -16.09 6.96 -10.22
N SER A 40 -15.27 7.99 -10.01
CA SER A 40 -14.11 7.91 -9.09
C SER A 40 -14.55 7.57 -7.67
N THR A 41 -15.75 8.00 -7.27
CA THR A 41 -16.38 7.66 -5.99
C THR A 41 -16.56 6.15 -5.80
N ALA A 42 -16.85 5.39 -6.86
CA ALA A 42 -17.00 3.94 -6.78
C ALA A 42 -15.64 3.27 -6.49
N ILE A 43 -14.58 3.68 -7.21
CA ILE A 43 -13.22 3.17 -6.99
C ILE A 43 -12.76 3.51 -5.57
N TRP A 44 -12.88 4.77 -5.17
CA TRP A 44 -12.46 5.25 -3.86
C TRP A 44 -13.23 4.59 -2.70
N SER A 45 -14.52 4.28 -2.88
CA SER A 45 -15.31 3.56 -1.87
C SER A 45 -14.76 2.15 -1.62
N VAL A 46 -14.41 1.44 -2.70
CA VAL A 46 -13.79 0.11 -2.62
C VAL A 46 -12.41 0.21 -1.97
N GLU A 47 -11.59 1.17 -2.40
CA GLU A 47 -10.25 1.39 -1.84
C GLU A 47 -10.29 1.71 -0.35
N THR A 48 -11.26 2.51 0.11
CA THR A 48 -11.43 2.84 1.53
C THR A 48 -11.66 1.59 2.37
N LEU A 49 -12.53 0.68 1.92
CA LEU A 49 -12.80 -0.58 2.62
C LEU A 49 -11.58 -1.52 2.60
N LEU A 50 -10.89 -1.61 1.46
CA LEU A 50 -9.68 -2.41 1.33
C LEU A 50 -8.57 -1.89 2.25
N PHE A 51 -8.34 -0.59 2.30
CA PHE A 51 -7.35 0.03 3.17
C PHE A 51 -7.68 -0.14 4.65
N LEU A 52 -8.96 -0.04 5.03
CA LEU A 52 -9.40 -0.35 6.39
C LEU A 52 -9.12 -1.82 6.75
N ALA A 53 -9.43 -2.75 5.86
CA ALA A 53 -9.16 -4.18 6.07
C ALA A 53 -7.65 -4.45 6.18
N ILE A 54 -6.82 -3.81 5.34
CA ILE A 54 -5.36 -3.87 5.40
C ILE A 54 -4.86 -3.34 6.75
N ALA A 55 -5.39 -2.21 7.23
CA ALA A 55 -5.01 -1.62 8.50
C ALA A 55 -5.27 -2.59 9.66
N VAL A 56 -6.49 -3.11 9.75
CA VAL A 56 -6.91 -4.03 10.81
C VAL A 56 -6.14 -5.34 10.76
N LEU A 57 -6.04 -5.97 9.60
CA LEU A 57 -5.33 -7.25 9.47
C LEU A 57 -3.82 -7.10 9.63
N GLY A 58 -3.25 -5.96 9.25
CA GLY A 58 -1.86 -5.62 9.53
C GLY A 58 -1.58 -5.56 11.02
N LEU A 59 -2.46 -4.92 11.82
CA LEU A 59 -2.34 -4.91 13.28
C LEU A 59 -2.46 -6.32 13.88
N VAL A 60 -3.40 -7.13 13.39
CA VAL A 60 -3.56 -8.52 13.84
C VAL A 60 -2.30 -9.35 13.53
N ALA A 61 -1.79 -9.25 12.30
CA ALA A 61 -0.58 -9.96 11.88
C ALA A 61 0.65 -9.49 12.67
N MET A 62 0.75 -8.21 13.02
CA MET A 62 1.83 -7.66 13.85
C MET A 62 1.92 -8.36 15.21
N LEU A 63 0.78 -8.64 15.84
CA LEU A 63 0.73 -9.34 17.14
C LEU A 63 1.11 -10.83 17.03
N GLN A 64 0.94 -11.43 15.86
CA GLN A 64 1.21 -12.84 15.61
C GLN A 64 2.64 -13.08 15.12
N ARG A 65 3.24 -12.10 14.43
CA ARG A 65 4.54 -12.21 13.76
C ARG A 65 5.56 -11.26 14.36
N THR A 66 6.03 -11.56 15.57
CA THR A 66 6.96 -10.70 16.31
C THR A 66 8.26 -10.41 15.55
N SER A 67 8.80 -11.37 14.79
CA SER A 67 10.01 -11.18 13.97
C SER A 67 9.80 -10.31 12.72
N LEU A 68 8.56 -10.17 12.26
CA LEU A 68 8.16 -9.34 11.12
C LEU A 68 7.27 -8.16 11.54
N ALA A 69 7.17 -7.88 12.84
CA ALA A 69 6.33 -6.82 13.38
C ALA A 69 6.58 -5.46 12.72
N PRO A 70 7.83 -5.05 12.40
CA PRO A 70 8.05 -3.79 11.68
C PRO A 70 7.38 -3.74 10.30
N ALA A 71 7.41 -4.84 9.54
CA ALA A 71 6.73 -4.91 8.25
C ALA A 71 5.20 -4.83 8.42
N MET A 72 4.66 -5.55 9.40
CA MET A 72 3.23 -5.55 9.68
C MET A 72 2.74 -4.19 10.17
N ALA A 73 3.54 -3.48 10.96
CA ALA A 73 3.28 -2.09 11.35
C ALA A 73 3.26 -1.16 10.13
N GLY A 74 4.22 -1.30 9.21
CA GLY A 74 4.24 -0.53 7.95
C GLY A 74 2.99 -0.77 7.10
N ILE A 75 2.54 -2.02 6.99
CA ILE A 75 1.28 -2.38 6.30
C ILE A 75 0.07 -1.76 7.01
N ALA A 76 0.00 -1.90 8.33
CA ALA A 76 -1.12 -1.41 9.11
C ALA A 76 -1.26 0.12 9.01
N LEU A 77 -0.17 0.84 9.24
CA LEU A 77 -0.13 2.29 9.18
C LEU A 77 -0.33 2.77 7.73
N GLY A 78 0.27 2.09 6.75
CA GLY A 78 0.08 2.38 5.33
C GLY A 78 -1.39 2.24 4.90
N GLY A 79 -2.08 1.21 5.40
CA GLY A 79 -3.52 1.06 5.22
C GLY A 79 -4.31 2.18 5.88
N LEU A 80 -3.99 2.52 7.14
CA LEU A 80 -4.71 3.56 7.89
C LEU A 80 -4.59 4.94 7.22
N VAL A 81 -3.38 5.36 6.84
CA VAL A 81 -3.19 6.70 6.25
C VAL A 81 -3.82 6.79 4.86
N ASN A 82 -3.77 5.73 4.06
CA ASN A 82 -4.47 5.71 2.76
C ASN A 82 -6.00 5.67 2.93
N MET A 83 -6.52 4.99 3.95
CA MET A 83 -7.95 5.02 4.26
C MET A 83 -8.41 6.45 4.57
N LEU A 84 -7.64 7.20 5.37
CA LEU A 84 -7.91 8.61 5.65
C LEU A 84 -7.81 9.47 4.39
N GLN A 85 -6.75 9.27 3.60
CA GLN A 85 -6.54 9.98 2.33
C GLN A 85 -7.72 9.83 1.37
N VAL A 86 -8.16 8.59 1.13
CA VAL A 86 -9.28 8.32 0.22
C VAL A 86 -10.60 8.81 0.83
N GLY A 87 -10.76 8.69 2.14
CA GLY A 87 -11.91 9.23 2.88
C GLY A 87 -12.05 10.75 2.73
N MET A 88 -10.94 11.50 2.74
CA MET A 88 -10.95 12.93 2.43
C MET A 88 -11.42 13.20 1.00
N GLY A 89 -10.95 12.42 0.03
CA GLY A 89 -11.40 12.53 -1.37
C GLY A 89 -12.91 12.31 -1.52
N LEU A 90 -13.46 11.32 -0.80
CA LEU A 90 -14.89 11.00 -0.81
C LEU A 90 -15.77 12.06 -0.13
N THR A 91 -15.28 12.69 0.94
CA THR A 91 -16.13 13.51 1.83
C THR A 91 -15.91 15.01 1.68
N LEU A 92 -14.74 15.45 1.21
CA LEU A 92 -14.36 16.87 1.22
C LEU A 92 -14.17 17.47 -0.17
N PHE A 93 -13.71 16.70 -1.17
CA PHE A 93 -13.32 17.28 -2.46
C PHE A 93 -14.51 17.93 -3.18
N ALA A 94 -15.60 17.18 -3.40
CA ALA A 94 -16.76 17.72 -4.13
C ALA A 94 -17.47 18.87 -3.37
N PRO A 95 -17.74 18.78 -2.07
CA PRO A 95 -18.35 19.90 -1.34
C PRO A 95 -17.51 21.18 -1.37
N LEU A 96 -16.19 21.07 -1.18
CA LEU A 96 -15.30 22.23 -1.18
C LEU A 96 -15.11 22.81 -2.58
N SER A 97 -14.97 21.96 -3.60
CA SER A 97 -14.88 22.42 -4.99
C SER A 97 -16.15 23.12 -5.46
N ASN A 98 -17.32 22.67 -5.00
CA ASN A 98 -18.62 23.24 -5.40
C ASN A 98 -19.01 24.47 -4.57
N ALA A 99 -18.30 24.78 -3.48
CA ALA A 99 -18.58 25.93 -2.61
C ALA A 99 -18.15 27.28 -3.23
N GLY A 100 -17.52 27.26 -4.41
CA GLY A 100 -17.12 28.45 -5.16
C GLY A 100 -15.75 29.00 -4.77
N ASP A 101 -15.30 30.03 -5.49
CA ASP A 101 -13.92 30.54 -5.47
C ASP A 101 -13.43 30.98 -4.09
N ALA A 102 -14.35 31.43 -3.22
CA ALA A 102 -14.01 31.82 -1.86
C ALA A 102 -13.45 30.66 -1.01
N MET A 103 -13.74 29.40 -1.38
CA MET A 103 -13.23 28.20 -0.71
C MET A 103 -12.04 27.57 -1.43
N ALA A 104 -11.56 28.14 -2.54
CA ALA A 104 -10.45 27.58 -3.31
C ALA A 104 -9.18 27.33 -2.46
N PRO A 105 -8.72 28.25 -1.58
CA PRO A 105 -7.54 27.98 -0.74
C PRO A 105 -7.73 26.82 0.24
N VAL A 106 -8.96 26.62 0.73
CA VAL A 106 -9.30 25.52 1.64
C VAL A 106 -9.33 24.20 0.87
N TYR A 107 -9.95 24.18 -0.31
CA TYR A 107 -9.95 23.03 -1.20
C TYR A 107 -8.53 22.59 -1.54
N GLU A 108 -7.67 23.51 -1.98
CA GLU A 108 -6.27 23.24 -2.31
C GLU A 108 -5.48 22.69 -1.11
N SER A 109 -5.69 23.25 0.08
CA SER A 109 -5.05 22.76 1.32
C SER A 109 -5.48 21.32 1.66
N VAL A 110 -6.76 21.00 1.49
CA VAL A 110 -7.31 19.66 1.71
C VAL A 110 -6.77 18.66 0.68
N VAL A 111 -6.66 19.07 -0.58
CA VAL A 111 -6.05 18.26 -1.65
C VAL A 111 -4.57 18.00 -1.31
N ALA A 112 -3.82 19.03 -0.93
CA ALA A 112 -2.41 18.89 -0.55
C ALA A 112 -2.23 17.92 0.63
N MET A 113 -3.07 18.00 1.66
CA MET A 113 -3.06 17.06 2.79
C MET A 113 -3.40 15.63 2.34
N ALA A 114 -4.40 15.45 1.48
CA ALA A 114 -4.73 14.14 0.96
C ALA A 114 -3.52 13.53 0.22
N PHE A 115 -2.83 14.30 -0.61
CA PHE A 115 -1.65 13.78 -1.32
C PHE A 115 -0.42 13.59 -0.43
N PHE A 116 -0.25 14.39 0.62
CA PHE A 116 0.73 14.11 1.67
C PHE A 116 0.50 12.74 2.31
N LEU A 117 -0.75 12.41 2.63
CA LEU A 117 -1.12 11.09 3.18
C LEU A 117 -0.93 9.97 2.15
N PHE A 118 -1.23 10.22 0.87
CA PHE A 118 -0.96 9.29 -0.23
C PHE A 118 0.53 8.94 -0.29
N PHE A 119 1.42 9.93 -0.31
CA PHE A 119 2.86 9.71 -0.32
C PHE A 119 3.33 8.96 0.93
N SER A 120 2.83 9.35 2.10
CA SER A 120 3.13 8.68 3.37
C SER A 120 2.74 7.20 3.34
N GLY A 121 1.56 6.89 2.81
CA GLY A 121 1.07 5.52 2.70
C GLY A 121 1.91 4.65 1.76
N LYS A 122 2.27 5.18 0.59
CA LYS A 122 3.14 4.48 -0.36
C LYS A 122 4.55 4.28 0.19
N LEU A 123 5.09 5.26 0.93
CA LEU A 123 6.36 5.14 1.65
C LEU A 123 6.30 4.00 2.67
N LEU A 124 5.23 3.91 3.47
CA LEU A 124 5.05 2.87 4.48
C LEU A 124 4.92 1.46 3.87
N PHE A 125 4.25 1.33 2.72
CA PHE A 125 4.25 0.07 1.97
C PHE A 125 5.62 -0.24 1.37
N GLY A 126 6.37 0.76 0.91
CA GLY A 126 7.77 0.59 0.49
C GLY A 126 8.66 0.08 1.63
N PHE A 127 8.50 0.64 2.84
CA PHE A 127 9.18 0.17 4.04
C PHE A 127 8.83 -1.29 4.38
N ALA A 128 7.54 -1.66 4.31
CA ALA A 128 7.14 -3.04 4.51
C ALA A 128 7.75 -3.99 3.46
N ALA A 129 7.79 -3.56 2.18
CA ALA A 129 8.42 -4.31 1.09
C ALA A 129 9.91 -4.54 1.37
N PHE A 130 10.61 -3.52 1.84
CA PHE A 130 12.01 -3.62 2.26
C PHE A 130 12.19 -4.63 3.39
N VAL A 131 11.42 -4.54 4.48
CA VAL A 131 11.57 -5.45 5.63
C VAL A 131 11.26 -6.91 5.24
N ILE A 132 10.13 -7.18 4.56
CA ILE A 132 9.82 -8.55 4.10
C ILE A 132 10.86 -9.03 3.09
N GLY A 133 11.28 -8.18 2.18
CA GLY A 133 12.27 -8.51 1.17
C GLY A 133 13.61 -8.91 1.79
N THR A 134 14.09 -8.18 2.81
CA THR A 134 15.31 -8.56 3.54
C THR A 134 15.18 -9.91 4.22
N HIS A 135 14.01 -10.23 4.78
CA HIS A 135 13.74 -11.55 5.34
C HIS A 135 13.84 -12.66 4.26
N LEU A 136 13.18 -12.49 3.12
CA LEU A 136 13.20 -13.47 2.03
C LEU A 136 14.56 -13.59 1.35
N SER A 137 15.34 -12.52 1.28
CA SER A 137 16.67 -12.51 0.64
C SER A 137 17.68 -13.47 1.27
N ARG A 138 17.43 -13.91 2.51
CA ARG A 138 18.23 -14.91 3.23
C ARG A 138 18.01 -16.34 2.75
N HIS A 139 16.95 -16.57 1.97
CA HIS A 139 16.63 -17.88 1.41
C HIS A 139 17.38 -18.11 0.08
N GLY A 140 17.40 -19.36 -0.40
CA GLY A 140 17.96 -19.72 -1.70
C GLY A 140 16.93 -19.67 -2.85
N GLY A 141 17.42 -19.77 -4.08
CA GLY A 141 16.59 -19.99 -5.27
C GLY A 141 15.61 -18.84 -5.61
N PRO A 142 14.43 -19.15 -6.20
CA PRO A 142 13.45 -18.15 -6.64
C PRO A 142 12.96 -17.21 -5.54
N VAL A 143 12.89 -17.68 -4.29
CA VAL A 143 12.44 -16.87 -3.14
C VAL A 143 13.37 -15.68 -2.90
N ARG A 144 14.68 -15.89 -3.08
CA ARG A 144 15.68 -14.82 -2.96
C ARG A 144 15.43 -13.70 -3.95
N PHE A 145 15.09 -14.04 -5.20
CA PHE A 145 14.84 -13.05 -6.25
C PHE A 145 13.60 -12.21 -5.96
N VAL A 146 12.53 -12.82 -5.44
CA VAL A 146 11.34 -12.09 -4.96
C VAL A 146 11.71 -11.16 -3.80
N GLY A 147 12.55 -11.63 -2.86
CA GLY A 147 13.03 -10.80 -1.77
C GLY A 147 13.84 -9.58 -2.26
N LEU A 148 14.79 -9.80 -3.17
CA LEU A 148 15.64 -8.73 -3.72
C LEU A 148 14.83 -7.71 -4.53
N SER A 149 13.85 -8.15 -5.32
CA SER A 149 12.99 -7.23 -6.07
C SER A 149 12.14 -6.37 -5.15
N ALA A 150 11.58 -6.95 -4.07
CA ALA A 150 10.83 -6.22 -3.05
C ALA A 150 11.70 -5.20 -2.29
N ILE A 151 12.97 -5.53 -2.01
CA ILE A 151 13.93 -4.58 -1.42
C ILE A 151 14.15 -3.38 -2.34
N ILE A 152 14.48 -3.64 -3.61
CA ILE A 152 14.82 -2.58 -4.56
C ILE A 152 13.62 -1.66 -4.79
N SER A 153 12.44 -2.23 -5.05
CA SER A 153 11.23 -1.45 -5.25
C SER A 153 10.82 -0.69 -3.98
N GLY A 154 10.98 -1.31 -2.80
CA GLY A 154 10.71 -0.67 -1.52
C GLY A 154 11.57 0.57 -1.28
N ILE A 155 12.88 0.47 -1.53
CA ILE A 155 13.82 1.59 -1.41
C ILE A 155 13.45 2.72 -2.38
N VAL A 156 13.20 2.38 -3.65
CA VAL A 156 12.82 3.36 -4.67
C VAL A 156 11.51 4.07 -4.28
N ALA A 157 10.49 3.32 -3.87
CA ALA A 157 9.23 3.90 -3.41
C ALA A 157 9.43 4.82 -2.21
N MET A 158 10.21 4.41 -1.21
CA MET A 158 10.51 5.26 -0.05
C MET A 158 11.18 6.57 -0.44
N LEU A 159 12.19 6.53 -1.31
CA LEU A 159 12.91 7.73 -1.75
C LEU A 159 12.01 8.67 -2.54
N VAL A 160 11.28 8.15 -3.53
CA VAL A 160 10.43 8.97 -4.40
C VAL A 160 9.24 9.55 -3.63
N ASN A 161 8.64 8.78 -2.71
CA ASN A 161 7.53 9.29 -1.89
C ASN A 161 8.01 10.26 -0.80
N THR A 162 9.25 10.12 -0.30
CA THR A 162 9.87 11.17 0.53
C THR A 162 10.04 12.47 -0.27
N GLY A 163 10.46 12.36 -1.54
CA GLY A 163 10.48 13.49 -2.47
C GLY A 163 9.10 14.11 -2.66
N GLY A 164 8.05 13.30 -2.84
CA GLY A 164 6.67 13.77 -2.96
C GLY A 164 6.16 14.48 -1.70
N ILE A 165 6.52 14.02 -0.51
CA ILE A 165 6.22 14.72 0.75
C ILE A 165 6.85 16.13 0.77
N ALA A 166 8.09 16.26 0.30
CA ALA A 166 8.82 17.53 0.33
C ALA A 166 8.44 18.50 -0.80
N LEU A 167 8.10 17.97 -1.98
CA LEU A 167 7.95 18.73 -3.23
C LEU A 167 6.50 18.78 -3.73
N GLY A 168 5.59 18.03 -3.11
CA GLY A 168 4.16 18.09 -3.38
C GLY A 168 3.72 17.42 -4.68
N MET A 169 2.73 18.02 -5.34
CA MET A 169 1.93 17.40 -6.40
C MET A 169 2.67 17.06 -7.68
N ASP A 170 3.77 17.75 -8.00
CA ASP A 170 4.58 17.48 -9.19
C ASP A 170 5.15 16.04 -9.20
N TRP A 171 5.23 15.44 -8.01
CA TRP A 171 5.73 14.08 -7.81
C TRP A 171 4.64 13.02 -7.78
N LEU A 172 3.36 13.40 -7.97
CA LEU A 172 2.23 12.49 -7.88
C LEU A 172 2.42 11.22 -8.73
N TYR A 173 2.69 11.37 -10.02
CA TYR A 173 2.84 10.24 -10.93
C TYR A 173 4.05 9.35 -10.63
N PRO A 174 5.29 9.86 -10.47
CA PRO A 174 6.42 9.01 -10.13
C PRO A 174 6.26 8.33 -8.76
N ALA A 175 5.71 9.03 -7.75
CA ALA A 175 5.47 8.49 -6.43
C ALA A 175 4.38 7.41 -6.44
N GLY A 176 3.32 7.62 -7.22
CA GLY A 176 2.25 6.65 -7.44
C GLY A 176 2.74 5.40 -8.17
N ALA A 177 3.51 5.55 -9.24
CA ALA A 177 4.05 4.43 -10.01
C ALA A 177 4.99 3.56 -9.15
N THR A 178 6.00 4.18 -8.53
CA THR A 178 6.98 3.46 -7.70
C THR A 178 6.33 2.81 -6.49
N GLY A 179 5.41 3.52 -5.83
CA GLY A 179 4.64 2.98 -4.72
C GLY A 179 3.75 1.80 -5.12
N THR A 180 3.06 1.86 -6.26
CA THR A 180 2.22 0.75 -6.75
C THR A 180 3.07 -0.48 -7.09
N ILE A 181 4.24 -0.31 -7.71
CA ILE A 181 5.19 -1.41 -7.96
C ILE A 181 5.66 -2.03 -6.65
N ALA A 182 6.03 -1.21 -5.66
CA ALA A 182 6.44 -1.70 -4.35
C ALA A 182 5.32 -2.46 -3.64
N THR A 183 4.07 -1.98 -3.69
CA THR A 183 2.90 -2.67 -3.14
C THR A 183 2.66 -4.02 -3.83
N ALA A 184 2.81 -4.09 -5.16
CA ALA A 184 2.66 -5.34 -5.91
C ALA A 184 3.72 -6.38 -5.51
N LEU A 185 4.98 -5.95 -5.39
CA LEU A 185 6.07 -6.81 -4.97
C LEU A 185 5.99 -7.19 -3.49
N LEU A 186 5.48 -6.31 -2.62
CA LEU A 186 5.14 -6.63 -1.23
C LEU A 186 4.07 -7.72 -1.16
N ALA A 187 2.99 -7.59 -1.94
CA ALA A 187 1.94 -8.60 -1.99
C ALA A 187 2.50 -9.97 -2.42
N LEU A 188 3.32 -9.99 -3.47
CA LEU A 188 3.99 -11.22 -3.92
C LEU A 188 4.94 -11.78 -2.86
N ALA A 189 5.73 -10.93 -2.21
CA ALA A 189 6.66 -11.33 -1.17
C ALA A 189 5.93 -11.97 0.02
N LEU A 190 4.85 -11.36 0.51
CA LEU A 190 4.00 -11.92 1.58
C LEU A 190 3.34 -13.25 1.16
N HIS A 191 2.91 -13.37 -0.09
CA HIS A 191 2.36 -14.63 -0.60
C HIS A 191 3.40 -15.75 -0.64
N VAL A 192 4.64 -15.44 -0.99
CA VAL A 192 5.74 -16.42 -0.98
C VAL A 192 6.15 -16.76 0.44
N GLU A 193 6.21 -15.76 1.33
CA GLU A 193 6.57 -15.92 2.74
C GLU A 193 5.56 -16.77 3.52
N SER A 194 4.27 -16.61 3.24
CA SER A 194 3.19 -17.33 3.92
C SER A 194 3.00 -18.78 3.44
N ARG A 195 3.72 -19.23 2.40
CA ARG A 195 3.68 -20.63 1.95
C ARG A 195 4.44 -21.51 2.94
N PRO A 196 3.85 -22.61 3.43
CA PRO A 196 4.60 -23.62 4.15
C PRO A 196 5.76 -24.10 3.27
N ALA A 197 6.97 -24.16 3.83
CA ALA A 197 8.10 -24.76 3.14
C ALA A 197 7.64 -26.15 2.66
N ARG A 198 7.57 -26.34 1.33
CA ARG A 198 7.46 -27.70 0.80
C ARG A 198 8.67 -28.42 1.37
N GLN A 199 8.41 -29.42 2.23
CA GLN A 199 9.41 -30.40 2.62
C GLN A 199 9.99 -30.98 1.33
N THR A 200 11.09 -30.43 0.86
CA THR A 200 11.99 -31.12 -0.05
C THR A 200 12.72 -32.13 0.82
N ALA A 201 12.01 -33.21 1.15
CA ALA A 201 12.64 -34.47 1.49
C ALA A 201 13.23 -35.00 0.18
N GLY A 202 14.54 -34.80 0.03
CA GLY A 202 15.40 -35.57 -0.85
C GLY A 202 16.37 -36.33 0.04
#